data_AF-A0A5N5MP63-F1
#
_entry.id   AF-A0A5N5MP63-F1
#
_cell.length_a   1.000
_cell.length_b   1.000
_cell.length_c   1.000
_cell.angle_alpha   90.00
_cell.angle_beta   90.00
_cell.angle_gamma   90.00
#
_symmetry.space_group_name_H-M   'P 1'
#
loop_
_entity.id
_entity.type
_entity.pdbx_description
1 polymer ?
#
loop_
_entity_poly.entity_id
_entity_poly.type
_entity_poly.pdbx_seq_one_letter_code
_entity_poly.pdbx_strand_id
1 'polypeptide(L)'
;MWLTLLSCDRCHGCFEEERSGLLEIKALINPNSIFGHLSDWTANKEDIANCCEWYGIKCDSTTRRVIQLSLAGARDFRLGVWVLNASLFLPFKELQGLNLSRNRLVGCFENCWNI
;
A
#
# COMPACT_ATOMS: atom_id res chain seq x y z
N MET A 1 -2.38 -36.28 12.40
CA MET A 1 -1.16 -35.47 12.17
C MET A 1 -1.54 -34.36 11.22
N TRP A 2 -2.03 -33.24 11.73
CA TRP A 2 -2.44 -32.10 10.90
C TRP A 2 -1.18 -31.29 10.62
N LEU A 3 -0.77 -31.23 9.36
CA LEU A 3 0.25 -30.29 8.91
C LEU A 3 -0.40 -28.91 8.91
N THR A 4 -0.27 -28.14 9.99
CA THR A 4 -0.41 -26.69 9.88
C THR A 4 0.71 -26.24 8.98
N LEU A 5 0.37 -25.92 7.73
CA LEU A 5 1.21 -25.09 6.88
C LEU A 5 1.62 -23.90 7.75
N LEU A 6 2.92 -23.69 7.93
CA LEU A 6 3.46 -22.45 8.50
C LEU A 6 3.02 -21.33 7.54
N SER A 7 1.83 -20.76 7.76
CA SER A 7 1.50 -19.46 7.18
C SER A 7 2.46 -18.50 7.85
N CYS A 8 3.43 -18.08 7.07
CA CYS A 8 4.38 -17.11 7.52
C CYS A 8 3.73 -15.75 7.30
N ASP A 9 2.93 -15.30 8.28
CA ASP A 9 2.16 -14.05 8.21
C ASP A 9 3.03 -12.81 7.92
N ARG A 10 4.36 -12.95 8.02
CA ARG A 10 5.36 -11.90 7.79
C ARG A 10 6.50 -12.32 6.87
N CYS A 11 6.33 -13.36 6.05
CA CYS A 11 7.42 -13.76 5.14
C CYS A 11 7.78 -12.62 4.19
N HIS A 12 6.79 -11.82 3.83
CA HIS A 12 6.96 -10.63 3.00
C HIS A 12 7.26 -9.36 3.82
N GLY A 13 7.64 -9.48 5.09
CA GLY A 13 8.11 -8.39 5.94
C GLY A 13 7.04 -7.43 6.49
N CYS A 14 5.87 -7.30 5.87
CA CYS A 14 4.64 -6.74 6.45
C CYS A 14 3.54 -7.81 6.50
N PHE A 15 2.38 -7.50 7.10
CA PHE A 15 1.28 -8.47 7.21
C PHE A 15 0.61 -8.74 5.86
N GLU A 16 0.03 -9.93 5.68
CA GLU A 16 -0.62 -10.32 4.42
C GLU A 16 -1.77 -9.38 4.04
N GLU A 17 -2.57 -8.91 5.00
CA GLU A 17 -3.64 -7.94 4.75
C GLU A 17 -3.09 -6.58 4.29
N GLU A 18 -1.96 -6.13 4.84
CA GLU A 18 -1.31 -4.87 4.46
C GLU A 18 -0.72 -5.01 3.06
N ARG A 19 -0.01 -6.12 2.78
CA ARG A 19 0.53 -6.41 1.45
C ARG A 19 -0.58 -6.44 0.40
N SER A 20 -1.70 -7.07 0.71
CA SER A 20 -2.85 -7.14 -0.20
C SER A 20 -3.45 -5.75 -0.45
N GLY A 21 -3.61 -4.94 0.60
CA GLY A 21 -4.06 -3.56 0.48
C GLY A 21 -3.12 -2.68 -0.37
N LEU A 22 -1.81 -2.85 -0.23
CA LEU A 22 -0.83 -2.14 -1.07
C LEU A 22 -0.98 -2.49 -2.55
N LEU A 23 -1.17 -3.77 -2.87
CA LEU A 23 -1.35 -4.22 -4.25
C LEU A 23 -2.69 -3.73 -4.84
N GLU A 24 -3.75 -3.68 -4.03
CA GLU A 24 -5.03 -3.09 -4.44
C GLU A 24 -4.90 -1.57 -4.72
N ILE A 25 -4.22 -0.84 -3.83
CA ILE A 25 -3.89 0.58 -4.03
C ILE A 25 -3.13 0.78 -5.34
N LYS A 26 -2.12 -0.05 -5.62
CA LYS A 26 -1.36 0.02 -6.88
C LYS A 26 -2.28 -0.16 -8.09
N ALA A 27 -3.14 -1.17 -8.07
CA ALA A 27 -4.06 -1.46 -9.17
C ALA A 27 -5.03 -0.30 -9.45
N LEU A 28 -5.47 0.43 -8.42
CA LEU A 28 -6.44 1.52 -8.56
C LEU A 28 -5.81 2.86 -8.93
N ILE A 29 -4.65 3.18 -8.35
CA ILE A 29 -4.00 4.48 -8.54
C ILE A 29 -3.14 4.48 -9.79
N ASN A 30 -2.56 3.34 -10.15
CA ASN A 30 -1.60 3.27 -11.23
C ASN A 30 -1.70 1.97 -12.07
N PRO A 31 -2.87 1.70 -12.66
CA PRO A 31 -3.18 0.42 -13.32
C PRO A 31 -2.25 0.06 -14.49
N ASN A 32 -1.69 1.06 -15.18
CA ASN A 32 -0.97 0.88 -16.44
C ASN A 32 0.54 1.16 -16.34
N SER A 33 1.06 1.41 -15.14
CA SER A 33 2.45 1.80 -14.98
C SER A 33 3.36 0.61 -14.72
N ILE A 34 4.13 0.29 -15.74
CA ILE A 34 5.27 -0.63 -15.68
C ILE A 34 6.52 0.11 -15.14
N PHE A 35 6.54 1.45 -15.23
CA PHE A 35 7.64 2.33 -14.82
C PHE A 35 7.09 3.49 -13.99
N GLY A 36 7.47 3.60 -12.71
CA GLY A 36 6.99 4.68 -11.84
C GLY A 36 7.22 4.42 -10.34
N HIS A 37 6.73 5.32 -9.49
CA HIS A 37 6.95 5.32 -8.03
C HIS A 37 6.49 4.04 -7.29
N LEU A 38 5.72 3.16 -7.94
CA LEU A 38 5.19 1.91 -7.38
C LEU A 38 5.70 0.66 -8.14
N SER A 39 6.75 0.77 -8.96
CA SER A 39 7.20 -0.33 -9.82
C SER A 39 7.70 -1.54 -9.03
N ASP A 40 8.29 -1.30 -7.86
CA ASP A 40 8.85 -2.28 -6.93
C ASP A 40 7.80 -3.00 -6.06
N TRP A 41 6.56 -2.51 -6.03
CA TRP A 41 5.44 -3.16 -5.36
C TRP A 41 4.99 -4.40 -6.14
N THR A 42 5.66 -5.53 -5.91
CA THR A 42 5.50 -6.75 -6.71
C THR A 42 4.57 -7.78 -6.04
N ALA A 43 3.70 -8.37 -6.86
CA ALA A 43 2.83 -9.48 -6.46
C ALA A 43 3.53 -10.84 -6.54
N ASN A 44 4.70 -10.93 -7.19
CA ASN A 44 5.42 -12.20 -7.37
C ASN A 44 5.62 -12.86 -6.01
N LYS A 45 5.21 -14.13 -5.91
CA LYS A 45 5.36 -14.93 -4.69
C LYS A 45 6.73 -15.60 -4.60
N GLU A 46 7.42 -15.73 -5.74
CA GLU A 46 8.78 -16.28 -5.84
C GLU A 46 9.83 -15.27 -5.35
N ASP A 47 9.61 -13.98 -5.61
CA ASP A 47 10.29 -12.90 -4.92
C ASP A 47 9.53 -12.65 -3.62
N ILE A 48 10.05 -13.16 -2.50
CA ILE A 48 9.57 -12.80 -1.15
C ILE A 48 10.00 -11.35 -0.87
N ALA A 49 9.58 -10.41 -1.71
CA ALA A 49 9.94 -9.01 -1.62
C ALA A 49 9.31 -8.45 -0.35
N ASN A 50 10.16 -7.97 0.53
CA ASN A 50 9.77 -7.36 1.78
C ASN A 50 9.01 -6.04 1.49
N CYS A 51 7.70 -5.97 1.73
CA CYS A 51 6.93 -4.75 1.48
C CYS A 51 7.43 -3.55 2.29
N CYS A 52 8.08 -3.76 3.43
CA CYS A 52 8.69 -2.67 4.20
C CYS A 52 9.92 -2.06 3.51
N GLU A 53 10.44 -2.69 2.47
CA GLU A 53 11.53 -2.17 1.64
C GLU A 53 11.02 -1.51 0.36
N TRP A 54 9.72 -1.58 0.08
CA TRP A 54 9.13 -0.88 -1.04
C TRP A 54 9.21 0.63 -0.86
N TYR A 55 9.45 1.33 -1.96
CA TYR A 55 9.51 2.77 -2.01
C TYR A 55 8.23 3.38 -1.45
N GLY A 56 8.40 4.38 -0.58
CA GLY A 56 7.30 5.07 0.08
C GLY A 56 6.68 4.32 1.25
N ILE A 57 7.20 3.14 1.64
CA ILE A 57 6.70 2.38 2.79
C ILE A 57 7.68 2.49 3.95
N LYS A 58 7.15 2.74 5.15
CA LYS A 58 7.89 2.59 6.40
C LYS A 58 7.12 1.67 7.32
N CYS A 59 7.80 0.66 7.84
CA CYS A 59 7.26 -0.21 8.88
C CYS A 59 7.86 0.12 10.24
N ASP A 60 7.12 -0.20 11.29
CA ASP A 60 7.67 -0.28 12.65
C ASP A 60 8.63 -1.47 12.74
N SER A 61 9.79 -1.27 13.39
CA SER A 61 10.81 -2.30 13.49
C SER A 61 10.41 -3.47 14.41
N THR A 62 9.45 -3.25 15.30
CA THR A 62 9.01 -4.21 16.32
C THR A 62 7.74 -4.93 15.88
N THR A 63 6.68 -4.19 15.55
CA THR A 63 5.38 -4.78 15.15
C THR A 63 5.42 -5.28 13.71
N ARG A 64 6.34 -4.77 12.88
CA ARG A 64 6.40 -5.01 11.43
C ARG A 64 5.16 -4.54 10.67
N ARG A 65 4.33 -3.69 11.29
CA ARG A 65 3.18 -3.04 10.67
C ARG A 65 3.62 -1.83 9.86
N VAL A 66 2.86 -1.50 8.82
CA VAL A 66 3.07 -0.28 8.04
C VAL A 66 2.62 0.92 8.87
N ILE A 67 3.55 1.82 9.17
CA ILE A 67 3.30 3.05 9.92
C ILE A 67 3.35 4.30 9.05
N GLN A 68 3.99 4.25 7.89
CA GLN A 68 3.92 5.34 6.90
C GLN A 68 3.75 4.81 5.49
N LEU A 69 2.89 5.49 4.72
CA LEU A 69 2.65 5.23 3.32
C LEU A 69 2.73 6.54 2.52
N SER A 70 3.64 6.60 1.57
CA SER A 70 3.76 7.70 0.61
C SER A 70 3.37 7.24 -0.78
N LEU A 71 2.32 7.86 -1.30
CA LEU A 71 1.86 7.73 -2.68
C LEU A 71 2.17 8.99 -3.47
N ALA A 72 3.11 9.82 -3.02
CA ALA A 72 3.34 11.14 -3.57
C ALA A 72 3.72 11.06 -5.07
N GLY A 73 2.89 11.64 -5.93
CA GLY A 73 3.09 11.59 -7.39
C GLY A 73 2.98 10.20 -8.01
N ALA A 74 2.42 9.22 -7.28
CA ALA A 74 2.27 7.85 -7.76
C ALA A 74 1.15 7.71 -8.82
N ARG A 75 0.20 8.64 -8.84
CA ARG A 75 -0.93 8.60 -9.77
C ARG A 75 -0.59 9.25 -11.10
N ASP A 76 -0.88 8.54 -12.20
CA ASP A 76 -0.77 9.11 -13.54
C ASP A 76 -1.68 10.33 -13.67
N PHE A 77 -1.07 11.47 -14.00
CA PHE A 77 -1.78 12.73 -14.15
C PHE A 77 -2.85 12.65 -15.25
N ARG A 78 -2.66 11.80 -16.27
CA ARG A 78 -3.60 11.59 -17.39
C ARG A 78 -4.93 10.98 -16.96
N LEU A 79 -4.99 10.34 -15.78
CA LEU A 79 -6.23 9.79 -15.21
C LEU A 79 -7.17 10.87 -14.65
N GLY A 80 -6.85 12.16 -14.80
CA GLY A 80 -7.71 13.27 -14.37
C GLY A 80 -7.64 13.57 -12.87
N VAL A 81 -8.70 14.17 -12.33
CA VAL A 81 -8.85 14.46 -10.89
C VAL A 81 -9.08 13.18 -10.10
N TRP A 82 -8.66 13.17 -8.84
CA TRP A 82 -8.83 12.03 -7.94
C TRP A 82 -9.75 12.38 -6.78
N VAL A 83 -10.81 11.58 -6.61
CA VAL A 83 -11.62 11.55 -5.40
C VAL A 83 -11.21 10.32 -4.60
N LEU A 84 -10.68 10.54 -3.41
CA LEU A 84 -10.15 9.47 -2.56
C LEU A 84 -11.26 8.58 -2.00
N ASN A 85 -11.05 7.27 -2.07
CA ASN A 85 -11.78 6.30 -1.27
C ASN A 85 -10.95 5.96 -0.03
N ALA A 86 -11.34 6.49 1.14
CA ALA A 86 -10.62 6.30 2.40
C ALA A 86 -10.54 4.82 2.83
N SER A 87 -11.51 4.00 2.39
CA SER A 87 -11.56 2.56 2.72
C SER A 87 -10.36 1.77 2.20
N LEU A 88 -9.62 2.31 1.22
CA LEU A 88 -8.37 1.73 0.73
C LEU A 88 -7.29 1.59 1.81
N PHE A 89 -7.39 2.36 2.90
CA PHE A 89 -6.40 2.35 3.97
C PHE A 89 -6.82 1.54 5.20
N LEU A 90 -8.00 0.91 5.20
CA LEU A 90 -8.47 0.06 6.29
C LEU A 90 -7.52 -1.10 6.68
N PRO A 91 -6.74 -1.71 5.76
CA PRO A 91 -5.79 -2.75 6.14
C PRO A 91 -4.64 -2.25 7.04
N PHE A 92 -4.30 -0.95 7.01
CA PHE A 92 -3.13 -0.38 7.70
C PHE A 92 -3.49 0.13 9.09
N LYS A 93 -3.68 -0.79 10.04
CA LYS A 93 -4.21 -0.51 11.39
C LYS A 93 -3.31 0.38 12.26
N GLU A 94 -2.02 0.45 11.97
CA GLU A 94 -1.04 1.27 12.69
C GLU A 94 -0.52 2.44 11.84
N LEU A 95 -1.22 2.80 10.76
CA LEU A 95 -0.80 3.89 9.89
C LEU A 95 -0.81 5.23 10.66
N GLN A 96 0.34 5.88 10.72
CA GLN A 96 0.55 7.17 11.39
C GLN A 96 0.83 8.30 10.40
N GLY A 97 1.31 7.97 9.20
CA GLY A 97 1.64 8.96 8.17
C GLY A 97 1.16 8.54 6.80
N LEU A 98 0.35 9.41 6.18
CA LEU A 98 -0.10 9.23 4.80
C LEU A 98 0.27 10.45 3.96
N ASN A 99 1.02 10.24 2.89
CA ASN A 99 1.39 11.32 1.96
C ASN A 99 0.76 11.07 0.58
N LEU A 100 -0.29 11.83 0.28
CA LEU A 100 -1.03 11.80 -0.98
C LEU A 100 -0.68 12.97 -1.91
N SER A 101 0.37 13.73 -1.60
CA SER A 101 0.72 14.94 -2.35
C SER A 101 0.95 14.65 -3.84
N ARG A 102 0.73 15.66 -4.70
CA ARG A 102 0.98 15.56 -6.15
C ARG A 102 0.15 14.50 -6.90
N ASN A 103 -1.00 14.05 -6.35
CA ASN A 103 -1.89 13.08 -7.00
C ASN A 103 -3.20 13.67 -7.57
N ARG A 104 -3.30 15.00 -7.73
CA ARG A 104 -4.53 15.70 -8.20
C ARG A 104 -5.78 15.37 -7.36
N LEU A 105 -5.58 15.23 -6.05
CA LEU A 105 -6.66 14.99 -5.10
C LEU A 105 -7.56 16.23 -5.00
N VAL A 106 -8.86 16.07 -5.26
CA VAL A 106 -9.86 17.15 -5.21
C VAL A 106 -10.93 16.95 -4.13
N GLY A 107 -10.94 15.77 -3.49
CA GLY A 107 -11.90 15.43 -2.45
C GLY A 107 -11.84 13.95 -2.12
N CYS A 108 -12.84 13.48 -1.39
CA CYS A 108 -12.95 12.11 -0.91
C CYS A 108 -14.44 11.74 -0.77
N PHE A 109 -14.79 10.47 -1.02
CA PHE A 109 -16.19 10.03 -1.07
C PHE A 109 -16.83 9.93 0.32
N GLU A 110 -16.17 9.27 1.28
CA GLU A 110 -16.69 9.02 2.64
C GLU A 110 -15.52 8.85 3.65
N ASN A 111 -15.78 9.03 4.96
CA ASN A 111 -14.84 8.78 6.07
C ASN A 111 -13.53 9.59 6.09
N CYS A 112 -13.52 10.77 5.48
CA CYS A 112 -12.33 11.62 5.40
C CYS A 112 -11.87 12.23 6.73
N TRP A 113 -12.68 12.12 7.78
CA TRP A 113 -12.36 12.64 9.11
C TRP A 113 -11.40 11.72 9.90
N ASN A 114 -11.11 10.53 9.38
CA ASN A 114 -10.24 9.52 10.00
C ASN A 114 -8.87 9.38 9.29
N ILE A 115 -8.51 10.30 8.38
CA ILE A 115 -7.24 10.33 7.64
C ILE A 115 -6.48 11.62 7.95
#